data_AF-A0AAX4HV59-F1
#
_entry.id   AF-A0AAX4HV59-F1
#
_cell.length_a   1.000
_cell.length_b   1.000
_cell.length_c   1.000
_cell.angle_alpha   90.00
_cell.angle_beta   90.00
_cell.angle_gamma   90.00
#
_symmetry.space_group_name_H-M   'P 1'
#
loop_
_entity.id
_entity.type
_entity.pdbx_description
1 polymer ?
#
loop_
_entity_poly.entity_id
_entity_poly.type
_entity_poly.pdbx_seq_one_letter_code
_entity_poly.pdbx_strand_id
1 'polypeptide(L)'
;MKKIIASLILLSSLPALACLNDGRMKICPGDMAVVDYADGKVVGVNPAKKQVSVNFNYGTTNVRGIDTYNIDKVTVKKGCYLSYCVGDSAVVDHADGKVVGINPETQKISVQFDYGVSGVRGIGTYDISRVSIGKGCLNGYCVGDMAVVEYADGEIIGINPWANKISINFNQGSTAVRGVDTYNIARVSVSSLCAEIDGDNSLRSTKDHTEFVINFSKQ
;
A
#
# COMPACT_ATOMS: atom_id res chain seq x y z
N MET A 1 -28.27 32.23 52.27
CA MET A 1 -26.98 32.51 51.61
C MET A 1 -26.60 31.33 50.72
N LYS A 2 -26.88 31.40 49.42
CA LYS A 2 -26.56 30.34 48.45
C LYS A 2 -25.18 30.63 47.83
N LYS A 3 -24.20 29.77 48.10
CA LYS A 3 -22.87 29.82 47.48
C LYS A 3 -22.99 29.31 46.05
N ILE A 4 -22.82 30.20 45.07
CA ILE A 4 -22.65 29.83 43.66
C ILE A 4 -21.18 29.41 43.50
N ILE A 5 -20.95 28.11 43.34
CA ILE A 5 -19.65 27.56 42.98
C ILE A 5 -19.52 27.71 41.46
N ALA A 6 -18.74 28.68 41.01
CA ALA A 6 -18.37 28.82 39.62
C ALA A 6 -17.30 27.76 39.28
N SER A 7 -17.72 26.67 38.62
CA SER A 7 -16.81 25.71 38.01
C SER A 7 -16.04 26.39 36.87
N LEU A 8 -14.77 26.69 37.13
CA LEU A 8 -13.82 27.18 36.14
C LEU A 8 -13.44 26.00 35.22
N ILE A 9 -14.13 25.89 34.08
CA ILE A 9 -13.75 24.94 33.02
C ILE A 9 -12.46 25.48 32.39
N LEU A 10 -11.32 24.90 32.77
CA LEU A 10 -10.06 25.06 32.07
C LEU A 10 -10.21 24.47 30.66
N LEU A 11 -10.56 25.31 29.67
CA LEU A 11 -10.31 24.99 28.27
C LEU A 11 -8.79 24.95 28.08
N SER A 12 -8.21 23.76 28.23
CA SER A 12 -6.85 23.50 27.75
C SER A 12 -6.88 23.66 26.23
N SER A 13 -6.31 24.78 25.75
CA SER A 13 -6.07 25.00 24.33
C SER A 13 -5.12 23.94 23.83
N LEU A 14 -5.67 22.85 23.29
CA LEU A 14 -4.89 21.91 22.50
C LEU A 14 -4.20 22.72 21.41
N PRO A 15 -2.86 22.71 21.32
CA PRO A 15 -2.18 23.42 20.26
C PRO A 15 -2.74 22.91 18.95
N ALA A 16 -3.23 23.83 18.10
CA ALA A 16 -3.67 23.48 16.76
C ALA A 16 -2.51 22.78 16.07
N LEU A 17 -2.61 21.46 15.91
CA LEU A 17 -1.57 20.65 15.28
C LEU A 17 -1.45 21.14 13.84
N ALA A 18 -0.35 21.85 13.55
CA ALA A 18 -0.03 22.23 12.20
C ALA A 18 0.05 20.95 11.37
N CYS A 19 -0.71 20.88 10.29
CA CYS A 19 -0.61 19.81 9.31
C CYS A 19 0.01 20.38 8.05
N LEU A 20 0.92 19.64 7.44
CA LEU A 20 1.32 19.86 6.07
C LEU A 20 0.22 19.27 5.18
N ASN A 21 -0.31 20.08 4.27
CA ASN A 21 -1.31 19.66 3.29
C ASN A 21 -0.90 20.21 1.91
N ASP A 22 -0.64 19.32 0.96
CA ASP A 22 -0.30 19.68 -0.42
C ASP A 22 -1.47 19.47 -1.41
N GLY A 23 -2.65 19.11 -0.89
CA GLY A 23 -3.86 18.80 -1.66
C GLY A 23 -4.05 17.31 -1.98
N ARG A 24 -2.97 16.51 -2.03
CA ARG A 24 -3.03 15.06 -2.26
C ARG A 24 -2.66 14.26 -1.01
N MET A 25 -1.90 14.86 -0.12
CA MET A 25 -1.36 14.26 1.08
C MET A 25 -1.49 15.24 2.24
N LYS A 26 -1.93 14.72 3.38
CA LYS A 26 -2.01 15.46 4.64
C LYS A 26 -1.20 14.73 5.71
N ILE A 27 -0.14 15.38 6.19
CA ILE A 27 0.73 14.88 7.26
C ILE A 27 0.64 15.80 8.46
N CYS A 28 0.32 15.25 9.61
CA CYS A 28 0.21 15.95 10.88
C CYS A 28 1.13 15.30 11.92
N PRO A 29 1.62 16.03 12.92
CA PRO A 29 2.23 15.41 14.08
C PRO A 29 1.25 14.44 14.73
N GLY A 30 1.74 13.26 15.08
CA GLY A 30 0.91 12.13 15.51
C GLY A 30 0.80 11.02 14.47
N ASP A 31 0.88 11.35 13.18
CA ASP A 31 0.80 10.37 12.10
C ASP A 31 1.97 9.40 12.12
N MET A 32 1.74 8.17 11.68
CA MET A 32 2.81 7.22 11.39
C MET A 32 3.27 7.39 9.94
N ALA A 33 4.58 7.30 9.72
CA ALA A 33 5.19 7.45 8.41
C ALA A 33 6.32 6.43 8.21
N VAL A 34 6.68 6.18 6.95
CA VAL A 34 7.85 5.40 6.54
C VAL A 34 8.79 6.32 5.78
N VAL A 35 10.09 6.19 6.07
CA VAL A 35 11.18 6.81 5.33
C VAL A 35 12.19 5.72 4.98
N ASP A 36 12.43 5.54 3.69
CA ASP A 36 13.25 4.47 3.12
C ASP A 36 12.80 3.06 3.58
N TYR A 37 13.42 2.54 4.63
CA TYR A 37 13.19 1.20 5.20
C TYR A 37 12.74 1.24 6.67
N ALA A 38 12.49 2.42 7.23
CA ALA A 38 12.17 2.59 8.64
C ALA A 38 10.84 3.33 8.82
N ASP A 39 10.04 2.89 9.79
CA ASP A 39 8.81 3.56 10.18
C ASP A 39 8.95 4.29 11.51
N GLY A 40 8.13 5.32 11.71
CA GLY A 40 8.17 6.15 12.91
C GLY A 40 6.98 7.08 13.01
N LYS A 41 6.93 7.85 14.10
CA LYS A 41 5.86 8.81 14.37
C LYS A 41 6.30 10.22 13.99
N VAL A 42 5.51 10.92 13.20
CA VAL A 42 5.73 12.34 12.89
C VAL A 42 5.58 13.15 14.18
N VAL A 43 6.60 13.91 14.54
CA VAL A 43 6.64 14.76 15.74
C VAL A 43 6.69 16.24 15.43
N GLY A 44 6.97 16.61 14.18
CA GLY A 44 6.98 18.00 13.73
C GLY A 44 6.73 18.09 12.23
N VAL A 45 6.14 19.21 11.79
CA VAL A 45 5.98 19.53 10.38
C VAL A 45 6.44 20.97 10.13
N ASN A 46 7.09 21.21 9.00
CA ASN A 46 7.48 22.53 8.52
C ASN A 46 6.85 22.76 7.13
N PRO A 47 5.66 23.37 7.07
CA PRO A 47 4.95 23.60 5.80
C PRO A 47 5.74 24.48 4.83
N ALA A 48 6.48 25.48 5.33
CA ALA A 48 7.25 26.40 4.48
C ALA A 48 8.39 25.71 3.73
N LYS A 49 9.02 24.70 4.34
CA LYS A 49 10.11 23.92 3.73
C LYS A 49 9.66 22.58 3.15
N LYS A 50 8.37 22.25 3.24
CA LYS A 50 7.83 20.92 2.91
C LYS A 50 8.62 19.78 3.59
N GLN A 51 8.81 19.91 4.90
CA GLN A 51 9.59 18.96 5.70
C GLN A 51 8.79 18.40 6.87
N VAL A 52 9.13 17.19 7.30
CA VAL A 52 8.55 16.53 8.48
C VAL A 52 9.67 15.93 9.33
N SER A 53 9.53 16.03 10.64
CA SER A 53 10.43 15.38 11.60
C SER A 53 9.79 14.09 12.08
N VAL A 54 10.51 12.98 11.94
CA VAL A 54 10.02 11.63 12.27
C VAL A 54 10.83 11.08 13.44
N ASN A 55 10.14 10.58 14.46
CA ASN A 55 10.72 9.88 15.59
C ASN A 55 10.59 8.37 15.38
N PHE A 56 11.71 7.71 15.08
CA PHE A 56 11.79 6.28 14.80
C PHE A 56 11.71 5.41 16.07
N ASN A 57 11.78 6.00 17.27
CA ASN A 57 11.61 5.24 18.51
C ASN A 57 10.20 4.65 18.67
N TYR A 58 9.22 5.19 17.93
CA TYR A 58 7.85 4.67 17.86
C TYR A 58 7.62 3.70 16.70
N GLY A 59 8.66 3.39 15.92
CA GLY A 59 8.63 2.45 14.82
C GLY A 59 8.72 0.99 15.24
N THR A 60 8.51 0.12 14.26
CA THR A 60 8.71 -1.34 14.36
C THR A 60 10.14 -1.76 14.01
N THR A 61 10.90 -0.88 13.36
CA THR A 61 12.30 -1.15 12.98
C THR A 61 13.30 -0.84 14.10
N ASN A 62 14.55 -1.29 13.94
CA ASN A 62 15.63 -1.03 14.88
C ASN A 62 16.25 0.38 14.75
N VAL A 63 15.74 1.22 13.85
CA VAL A 63 16.18 2.62 13.71
C VAL A 63 15.69 3.43 14.89
N ARG A 64 16.54 4.30 15.43
CA ARG A 64 16.27 5.11 16.63
C ARG A 64 16.61 6.57 16.38
N GLY A 65 15.98 7.44 17.16
CA GLY A 65 16.19 8.88 17.12
C GLY A 65 15.14 9.66 16.34
N ILE A 66 15.41 10.94 16.15
CA ILE A 66 14.55 11.88 15.44
C ILE A 66 15.38 12.49 14.31
N ASP A 67 14.81 12.51 13.12
CA ASP A 67 15.43 13.17 11.97
C ASP A 67 14.37 13.88 11.11
N THR A 68 14.81 14.78 10.24
CA THR A 68 13.93 15.62 9.41
C THR A 68 14.12 15.33 7.93
N TYR A 69 13.01 15.06 7.25
CA TYR A 69 12.98 14.68 5.85
C TYR A 69 12.10 15.61 5.04
N ASN A 70 12.46 15.80 3.78
CA ASN A 70 11.55 16.37 2.80
C ASN A 70 10.40 15.38 2.54
N ILE A 71 9.20 15.89 2.29
CA ILE A 71 8.00 15.07 2.12
C ILE A 71 8.07 14.08 0.96
N ASP A 72 8.88 14.35 -0.07
CA ASP A 72 9.10 13.47 -1.23
C ASP A 72 9.78 12.14 -0.86
N LYS A 73 10.40 12.07 0.32
CA LYS A 73 11.00 10.84 0.88
C LYS A 73 10.07 10.08 1.82
N VAL A 74 8.93 10.65 2.17
CA VAL A 74 8.07 10.15 3.24
C VAL A 74 6.82 9.54 2.65
N THR A 75 6.51 8.31 3.03
CA THR A 75 5.18 7.74 2.78
C THR A 75 4.40 7.70 4.09
N VAL A 76 3.09 7.92 4.05
CA VAL A 76 2.27 8.03 5.26
C VAL A 76 1.51 6.73 5.47
N LYS A 77 1.46 6.20 6.70
CA LYS A 77 0.77 4.95 7.02
C LYS A 77 -0.76 5.12 7.13
N LYS A 78 -1.39 5.84 6.20
CA LYS A 78 -2.84 5.98 6.08
C LYS A 78 -3.28 6.36 4.67
N GLY A 79 -4.56 6.13 4.40
CA GLY A 79 -5.22 6.58 3.19
C GLY A 79 -4.95 5.67 1.99
N CYS A 80 -5.40 6.17 0.83
CA CYS A 80 -5.28 5.50 -0.46
C CYS A 80 -4.77 6.48 -1.51
N TYR A 81 -4.08 5.96 -2.51
CA TYR A 81 -3.74 6.66 -3.74
C TYR A 81 -4.05 5.76 -4.93
N LEU A 82 -4.94 6.23 -5.81
CA LEU A 82 -5.49 5.42 -6.89
C LEU A 82 -6.09 4.13 -6.31
N SER A 83 -5.70 2.97 -6.82
CA SER A 83 -6.16 1.66 -6.33
C SER A 83 -5.37 1.09 -5.14
N TYR A 84 -4.38 1.81 -4.61
CA TYR A 84 -3.49 1.33 -3.55
C TYR A 84 -3.89 1.96 -2.22
N CYS A 85 -4.14 1.14 -1.20
CA CYS A 85 -4.50 1.57 0.14
C CYS A 85 -3.55 0.97 1.17
N VAL A 86 -3.30 1.71 2.26
CA VAL A 86 -2.58 1.14 3.40
C VAL A 86 -3.39 -0.01 3.98
N GLY A 87 -2.75 -1.17 4.15
CA GLY A 87 -3.35 -2.43 4.57
C GLY A 87 -3.58 -3.43 3.44
N ASP A 88 -3.58 -3.00 2.17
CA ASP A 88 -3.71 -3.91 1.03
C ASP A 88 -2.55 -4.91 0.99
N SER A 89 -2.83 -6.15 0.60
CA SER A 89 -1.78 -7.10 0.21
C SER A 89 -1.04 -6.58 -1.01
N ALA A 90 0.28 -6.71 -1.04
CA ALA A 90 1.10 -6.26 -2.15
C ALA A 90 2.24 -7.24 -2.43
N VAL A 91 2.67 -7.29 -3.69
CA VAL A 91 3.85 -8.03 -4.12
C VAL A 91 4.80 -7.11 -4.85
N VAL A 92 6.09 -7.22 -4.52
CA VAL A 92 7.18 -6.53 -5.22
C VAL A 92 8.20 -7.59 -5.62
N ASP A 93 8.40 -7.73 -6.93
CA ASP A 93 9.28 -8.73 -7.53
C ASP A 93 8.92 -10.17 -7.06
N HIS A 94 9.68 -10.72 -6.10
CA HIS A 94 9.50 -12.07 -5.55
C HIS A 94 9.04 -12.09 -4.09
N ALA A 95 8.62 -10.93 -3.56
CA ALA A 95 8.29 -10.76 -2.15
C ALA A 95 6.88 -10.21 -1.96
N ASP A 96 6.09 -10.91 -1.15
CA ASP A 96 4.74 -10.54 -0.77
C ASP A 96 4.69 -9.92 0.63
N GLY A 97 3.75 -9.00 0.84
CA GLY A 97 3.64 -8.22 2.07
C GLY A 97 2.37 -7.38 2.10
N LYS A 98 2.40 -6.31 2.89
CA LYS A 98 1.31 -5.34 3.00
C LYS A 98 1.77 -3.93 2.70
N VAL A 99 0.94 -3.15 2.01
CA VAL A 99 1.15 -1.71 1.86
C VAL A 99 1.06 -1.08 3.24
N VAL A 100 2.13 -0.42 3.66
CA VAL A 100 2.22 0.25 4.95
C VAL A 100 2.39 1.74 4.85
N GLY A 101 2.67 2.28 3.67
CA GLY A 101 2.76 3.72 3.48
C GLY A 101 2.57 4.13 2.03
N ILE A 102 1.99 5.31 1.82
CA ILE A 102 1.74 5.86 0.48
C ILE A 102 2.24 7.30 0.41
N ASN A 103 2.90 7.66 -0.69
CA ASN A 103 3.21 9.02 -1.09
C ASN A 103 2.59 9.33 -2.47
N PRO A 104 1.45 10.06 -2.50
CA PRO A 104 0.79 10.48 -3.74
C PRO A 104 1.57 11.51 -4.59
N GLU A 105 2.51 12.25 -4.00
CA GLU A 105 3.30 13.27 -4.70
C GLU A 105 4.37 12.60 -5.59
N THR A 106 5.05 11.59 -5.05
CA THR A 106 6.11 10.86 -5.76
C THR A 106 5.68 9.50 -6.29
N GLN A 107 4.41 9.11 -6.12
CA GLN A 107 3.88 7.81 -6.51
C GLN A 107 4.66 6.62 -5.90
N LYS A 108 5.13 6.80 -4.66
CA LYS A 108 5.86 5.77 -3.92
C LYS A 108 4.96 5.03 -2.95
N ILE A 109 5.18 3.72 -2.86
CA ILE A 109 4.46 2.80 -1.99
C ILE A 109 5.48 2.07 -1.11
N SER A 110 5.28 2.13 0.20
CA SER A 110 6.06 1.35 1.15
C SER A 110 5.34 0.04 1.46
N VAL A 111 6.06 -1.08 1.39
CA VAL A 111 5.55 -2.43 1.61
C VAL A 111 6.33 -3.07 2.77
N GLN A 112 5.61 -3.68 3.71
CA GLN A 112 6.17 -4.48 4.80
C GLN A 112 6.01 -5.97 4.50
N PHE A 113 7.12 -6.69 4.45
CA PHE A 113 7.19 -8.09 3.99
C PHE A 113 7.05 -9.13 5.11
N ASP A 114 7.01 -8.71 6.38
CA ASP A 114 6.97 -9.61 7.55
C ASP A 114 5.78 -10.57 7.60
N TYR A 115 4.78 -10.35 6.75
CA TYR A 115 3.52 -11.10 6.71
C TYR A 115 3.39 -12.00 5.46
N GLY A 116 4.41 -12.06 4.61
CA GLY A 116 4.38 -12.81 3.36
C GLY A 116 4.83 -14.26 3.47
N VAL A 117 4.51 -15.05 2.46
CA VAL A 117 4.97 -16.44 2.29
C VAL A 117 6.37 -16.54 1.67
N SER A 118 6.88 -15.46 1.08
CA SER A 118 8.21 -15.37 0.46
C SER A 118 9.39 -15.45 1.45
N GLY A 119 9.14 -15.24 2.75
CA GLY A 119 10.17 -15.26 3.79
C GLY A 119 11.05 -14.00 3.85
N VAL A 120 10.84 -13.03 2.97
CA VAL A 120 11.48 -11.70 3.02
C VAL A 120 10.92 -10.91 4.20
N ARG A 121 11.76 -10.11 4.87
CA ARG A 121 11.38 -9.32 6.06
C ARG A 121 11.79 -7.86 5.93
N GLY A 122 11.14 -7.02 6.71
CA GLY A 122 11.39 -5.58 6.77
C GLY A 122 10.47 -4.75 5.87
N ILE A 123 10.81 -3.48 5.72
CA ILE A 123 10.04 -2.49 4.95
C ILE A 123 10.91 -2.01 3.78
N GLY A 124 10.31 -1.91 2.60
CA GLY A 124 10.93 -1.27 1.43
C GLY A 124 9.98 -0.26 0.80
N THR A 125 10.53 0.74 0.11
CA THR A 125 9.75 1.79 -0.59
C THR A 125 10.05 1.75 -2.08
N TYR A 126 9.00 1.65 -2.89
CA TYR A 126 9.08 1.37 -4.33
C TYR A 126 8.17 2.31 -5.12
N ASP A 127 8.50 2.53 -6.38
CA ASP A 127 7.58 3.18 -7.31
C ASP A 127 6.34 2.30 -7.54
N ILE A 128 5.17 2.91 -7.65
CA ILE A 128 3.89 2.23 -7.86
C ILE A 128 3.92 1.24 -9.04
N SER A 129 4.72 1.53 -10.07
CA SER A 129 4.87 0.68 -11.26
C SER A 129 5.58 -0.65 -10.99
N ARG A 130 6.20 -0.82 -9.81
CA ARG A 130 6.82 -2.07 -9.37
C ARG A 130 5.94 -2.89 -8.44
N VAL A 131 4.83 -2.34 -7.97
CA VAL A 131 3.99 -2.96 -6.93
C VAL A 131 2.74 -3.57 -7.55
N SER A 132 2.63 -4.90 -7.46
CA SER A 132 1.38 -5.61 -7.71
C SER A 132 0.49 -5.51 -6.47
N ILE A 133 -0.80 -5.21 -6.65
CA ILE A 133 -1.77 -5.10 -5.55
C ILE A 133 -2.64 -6.34 -5.48
N GLY A 134 -2.92 -6.83 -4.27
CA GLY A 134 -3.66 -8.08 -4.01
C GLY A 134 -5.17 -7.94 -4.13
N LYS A 135 -5.64 -7.20 -5.13
CA LYS A 135 -7.07 -7.08 -5.46
C LYS A 135 -7.27 -6.78 -6.94
N GLY A 136 -8.49 -7.02 -7.40
CA GLY A 136 -8.96 -6.66 -8.73
C GLY A 136 -8.57 -7.65 -9.82
N CYS A 137 -8.87 -7.26 -11.06
CA CYS A 137 -8.69 -8.08 -12.26
C CYS A 137 -8.18 -7.24 -13.42
N LEU A 138 -7.30 -7.80 -14.25
CA LEU A 138 -6.77 -7.18 -15.45
C LEU A 138 -6.82 -8.17 -16.62
N ASN A 139 -7.48 -7.81 -17.73
CA ASN A 139 -7.62 -8.63 -18.94
C ASN A 139 -8.12 -10.07 -18.67
N GLY A 140 -9.04 -10.23 -17.71
CA GLY A 140 -9.56 -11.53 -17.29
C GLY A 140 -8.69 -12.31 -16.29
N TYR A 141 -7.57 -11.74 -15.84
CA TYR A 141 -6.72 -12.32 -14.78
C TYR A 141 -7.07 -11.65 -13.45
N CYS A 142 -7.67 -12.40 -12.52
CA CYS A 142 -8.09 -11.88 -11.22
C CYS A 142 -7.22 -12.39 -10.09
N VAL A 143 -7.05 -11.57 -9.04
CA VAL A 143 -6.54 -12.07 -7.76
C VAL A 143 -7.47 -13.16 -7.22
N GLY A 144 -6.88 -14.28 -6.78
CA GLY A 144 -7.58 -15.49 -6.34
C GLY A 144 -7.72 -16.56 -7.41
N ASP A 145 -7.45 -16.25 -8.68
CA ASP A 145 -7.54 -17.24 -9.75
C ASP A 145 -6.32 -18.16 -9.76
N MET A 146 -6.55 -19.42 -10.14
CA MET A 146 -5.46 -20.35 -10.44
C MET A 146 -4.87 -20.04 -11.82
N ALA A 147 -3.56 -19.87 -11.82
CA ALA A 147 -2.73 -19.56 -12.97
C ALA A 147 -1.67 -20.64 -13.18
N VAL A 148 -1.32 -20.85 -14.44
CA VAL A 148 -0.24 -21.73 -14.88
C VAL A 148 0.74 -20.89 -15.67
N VAL A 149 2.03 -21.02 -15.34
CA VAL A 149 3.14 -20.45 -16.12
C VAL A 149 4.18 -21.53 -16.34
N GLU A 150 4.50 -21.78 -17.59
CA GLU A 150 5.39 -22.86 -18.02
C GLU A 150 4.96 -24.23 -17.48
N TYR A 151 5.66 -24.73 -16.45
CA TYR A 151 5.44 -26.04 -15.83
C TYR A 151 4.95 -25.95 -14.37
N ALA A 152 4.59 -24.75 -13.91
CA ALA A 152 4.18 -24.48 -12.55
C ALA A 152 2.78 -23.84 -12.49
N ASP A 153 2.01 -24.23 -11.48
CA ASP A 153 0.69 -23.70 -11.18
C ASP A 153 0.67 -23.00 -9.82
N GLY A 154 -0.20 -22.02 -9.64
CA GLY A 154 -0.32 -21.28 -8.40
C GLY A 154 -1.50 -20.30 -8.41
N GLU A 155 -1.70 -19.60 -7.31
CA GLU A 155 -2.77 -18.61 -7.17
C GLU A 155 -2.25 -17.21 -7.54
N ILE A 156 -2.99 -16.44 -8.31
CA ILE A 156 -2.69 -15.02 -8.54
C ILE A 156 -2.94 -14.26 -7.24
N ILE A 157 -1.89 -13.64 -6.68
CA ILE A 157 -1.95 -12.88 -5.44
C ILE A 157 -1.71 -11.39 -5.63
N GLY A 158 -1.45 -10.94 -6.86
CA GLY A 158 -1.27 -9.53 -7.15
C GLY A 158 -1.41 -9.16 -8.62
N ILE A 159 -1.97 -7.99 -8.89
CA ILE A 159 -2.07 -7.40 -10.22
C ILE A 159 -1.28 -6.10 -10.26
N ASN A 160 -0.43 -5.93 -11.26
CA ASN A 160 0.26 -4.68 -11.55
C ASN A 160 -0.21 -4.12 -12.90
N PRO A 161 -1.21 -3.21 -12.87
CA PRO A 161 -1.78 -2.66 -14.10
C PRO A 161 -0.80 -1.74 -14.85
N TRP A 162 0.18 -1.17 -14.17
CA TRP A 162 1.18 -0.26 -14.76
C TRP A 162 2.22 -0.99 -15.60
N ALA A 163 2.60 -2.21 -15.17
CA ALA A 163 3.61 -3.02 -15.84
C ALA A 163 3.02 -4.17 -16.67
N ASN A 164 1.69 -4.31 -16.68
CA ASN A 164 0.97 -5.45 -17.26
C ASN A 164 1.52 -6.80 -16.76
N LYS A 165 1.68 -6.89 -15.44
CA LYS A 165 2.23 -8.06 -14.74
C LYS A 165 1.25 -8.60 -13.72
N ILE A 166 1.37 -9.89 -13.42
CA ILE A 166 0.66 -10.56 -12.34
C ILE A 166 1.64 -11.34 -11.46
N SER A 167 1.35 -11.39 -10.17
CA SER A 167 2.17 -12.09 -9.18
C SER A 167 1.46 -13.37 -8.75
N ILE A 168 2.19 -14.49 -8.74
CA ILE A 168 1.67 -15.83 -8.50
C ILE A 168 2.32 -16.41 -7.25
N ASN A 169 1.51 -17.01 -6.37
CA ASN A 169 1.94 -17.81 -5.24
C ASN A 169 1.89 -19.30 -5.61
N PHE A 170 3.05 -19.89 -5.84
CA PHE A 170 3.19 -21.30 -6.19
C PHE A 170 3.00 -22.25 -5.00
N ASN A 171 2.93 -21.73 -3.77
CA ASN A 171 2.65 -22.57 -2.60
C ASN A 171 1.22 -23.13 -2.61
N GLN A 172 0.32 -22.52 -3.39
CA GLN A 172 -1.06 -22.99 -3.58
C GLN A 172 -1.21 -23.92 -4.79
N GLY A 173 -0.13 -24.14 -5.55
CA GLY A 173 -0.09 -25.04 -6.69
C GLY A 173 0.02 -26.52 -6.31
N SER A 174 -0.34 -27.37 -7.28
CA SER A 174 -0.14 -28.82 -7.24
C SER A 174 1.30 -29.24 -7.55
N THR A 175 2.09 -28.35 -8.17
CA THR A 175 3.49 -28.61 -8.52
C THR A 175 4.45 -28.45 -7.33
N ALA A 176 5.69 -28.94 -7.49
CA ALA A 176 6.73 -28.85 -6.46
C ALA A 176 7.38 -27.46 -6.36
N VAL A 177 7.06 -26.54 -7.28
CA VAL A 177 7.55 -25.16 -7.26
C VAL A 177 6.94 -24.43 -6.06
N ARG A 178 7.75 -23.64 -5.36
CA ARG A 178 7.35 -22.92 -4.14
C ARG A 178 7.84 -21.49 -4.20
N GLY A 179 7.14 -20.61 -3.49
CA GLY A 179 7.44 -19.18 -3.41
C GLY A 179 6.50 -18.29 -4.22
N VAL A 180 6.92 -17.04 -4.37
CA VAL A 180 6.18 -15.98 -5.06
C VAL A 180 7.03 -15.43 -6.19
N ASP A 181 6.42 -15.23 -7.36
CA ASP A 181 7.10 -14.60 -8.49
C ASP A 181 6.11 -13.80 -9.36
N THR A 182 6.64 -12.89 -10.18
CA THR A 182 5.87 -11.93 -10.97
C THR A 182 6.18 -12.06 -12.46
N TYR A 183 5.14 -12.28 -13.26
CA TYR A 183 5.23 -12.54 -14.69
C TYR A 183 4.49 -11.51 -15.52
N ASN A 184 4.93 -11.32 -16.77
CA ASN A 184 4.10 -10.62 -17.75
C ASN A 184 2.85 -11.46 -18.03
N ILE A 185 1.70 -10.79 -18.11
CA ILE A 185 0.40 -11.45 -18.27
C ILE A 185 0.35 -12.37 -19.49
N ALA A 186 1.05 -12.04 -20.58
CA ALA A 186 1.06 -12.81 -21.82
C ALA A 186 1.76 -14.18 -21.70
N ARG A 187 2.47 -14.44 -20.59
CA ARG A 187 3.12 -15.72 -20.29
C ARG A 187 2.28 -16.62 -19.40
N VAL A 188 1.15 -16.14 -18.91
CA VAL A 188 0.34 -16.84 -17.92
C VAL A 188 -0.93 -17.32 -18.58
N SER A 189 -1.34 -18.54 -18.24
CA SER A 189 -2.65 -19.09 -18.58
C SER A 189 -3.48 -19.20 -17.31
N VAL A 190 -4.77 -18.93 -17.37
CA VAL A 190 -5.68 -19.08 -16.22
C VAL A 190 -6.75 -20.13 -16.49
N SER A 191 -7.11 -20.87 -15.45
CA SER A 191 -8.20 -21.85 -15.49
C SER A 191 -9.58 -21.18 -15.44
N SER A 192 -9.66 -19.93 -14.98
CA SER A 192 -10.86 -19.13 -15.08
C SER A 192 -10.95 -18.56 -16.49
N LEU A 193 -11.73 -19.23 -17.35
CA LEU A 193 -12.43 -18.45 -18.36
C LEU A 193 -13.36 -17.53 -17.57
N CYS A 194 -12.96 -16.27 -17.36
CA CYS A 194 -13.94 -15.21 -17.27
C CYS A 194 -14.73 -15.28 -18.58
N ALA A 195 -15.78 -16.10 -18.61
CA ALA A 195 -16.84 -15.89 -19.55
C ALA A 195 -17.21 -14.41 -19.39
N GLU A 196 -17.11 -13.67 -20.48
CA GLU A 196 -17.83 -12.42 -20.66
C GLU A 196 -19.32 -12.74 -20.39
N ILE A 197 -19.71 -12.73 -19.12
CA ILE A 197 -21.11 -12.75 -18.73
C ILE A 197 -21.49 -11.29 -18.59
N ASP A 198 -21.77 -10.69 -19.73
CA ASP A 198 -22.57 -9.48 -19.80
C ASP A 198 -23.88 -9.69 -19.01
N GLY A 199 -24.17 -8.77 -18.11
CA GLY A 199 -25.44 -8.72 -17.40
C GLY A 199 -25.40 -7.83 -16.17
N ASP A 200 -24.49 -8.07 -15.21
CA ASP A 200 -24.55 -7.37 -13.91
C ASP A 200 -23.25 -7.34 -13.08
N ASN A 201 -22.10 -7.86 -13.58
CA ASN A 201 -20.84 -7.97 -12.81
C ASN A 201 -19.61 -7.38 -13.54
N SER A 202 -19.76 -6.19 -14.11
CA SER A 202 -18.74 -5.44 -14.87
C SER A 202 -17.44 -5.10 -14.12
N LEU A 203 -17.35 -5.40 -12.82
CA LEU A 203 -16.17 -5.13 -11.98
C LEU A 203 -15.05 -6.19 -12.12
N ARG A 204 -15.29 -7.31 -12.80
CA ARG A 204 -14.36 -8.45 -12.89
C ARG A 204 -13.41 -8.46 -14.08
N SER A 205 -13.51 -7.51 -15.00
CA SER A 205 -12.53 -7.39 -16.08
C SER A 205 -12.25 -5.93 -16.35
N THR A 206 -11.03 -5.49 -16.08
CA THR A 206 -10.54 -4.18 -16.52
C THR A 206 -9.55 -4.40 -17.65
N LYS A 207 -9.67 -3.62 -18.72
CA LYS A 207 -8.86 -3.80 -19.93
C LYS A 207 -7.48 -3.19 -19.78
N ASP A 208 -7.41 -2.10 -19.03
CA ASP A 208 -6.18 -1.33 -18.85
C ASP A 208 -6.07 -0.74 -17.44
N HIS A 209 -4.95 -0.07 -17.21
CA HIS A 209 -4.67 0.58 -15.94
C HIS A 209 -5.65 1.70 -15.58
N THR A 210 -6.23 2.39 -16.56
CA THR A 210 -7.18 3.48 -16.32
C THR A 210 -8.48 2.90 -15.78
N GLU A 211 -9.01 1.87 -16.43
CA GLU A 211 -10.20 1.15 -15.94
C GLU A 211 -9.95 0.50 -14.58
N PHE A 212 -8.76 -0.10 -14.37
CA PHE A 212 -8.39 -0.67 -13.08
C PHE A 212 -8.44 0.38 -11.96
N VAL A 213 -7.81 1.54 -12.19
CA VAL A 213 -7.82 2.64 -11.21
C VAL A 213 -9.25 3.11 -10.95
N ILE A 214 -10.09 3.29 -11.97
CA ILE A 214 -11.47 3.75 -11.80
C ILE A 214 -12.27 2.77 -10.94
N ASN A 215 -12.13 1.47 -11.20
CA ASN A 215 -12.93 0.43 -10.54
C ASN A 215 -12.46 0.10 -9.11
N PHE A 216 -11.17 0.27 -8.81
CA PHE A 216 -10.58 -0.16 -7.53
C PHE A 216 -10.05 0.97 -6.65
N SER A 217 -10.35 2.24 -6.96
CA SER A 217 -9.90 3.41 -6.18
C SER A 217 -10.82 3.83 -5.02
N LYS A 218 -11.93 3.10 -4.77
CA LYS A 218 -13.01 3.55 -3.87
C LYS A 218 -13.50 2.53 -2.83
N GLN A 219 -12.76 1.46 -2.56
CA GLN A 219 -13.17 0.44 -1.58
C GLN A 219 -12.45 0.63 -0.24
#